data_AF-A0A2C9M233-F1
#
_entry.id   AF-A0A2C9M233-F1
#
_cell.length_a   1.000
_cell.length_b   1.000
_cell.length_c   1.000
_cell.angle_alpha   90.00
_cell.angle_beta   90.00
_cell.angle_gamma   90.00
#
_symmetry.space_group_name_H-M   'P 1'
#
loop_
_entity.id
_entity.type
_entity.pdbx_description
1 polymer ?
#
loop_
_entity_poly.entity_id
_entity_poly.type
_entity_poly.pdbx_seq_one_letter_code
_entity_poly.pdbx_strand_id
1 'polypeptide(L)'
;MPWFKIVFTCCPSFTSIRTECGYDYVTVYDGSGVLFPQLGWFCYQPDGIVVRSTSNTMYVTFSSDSMVTDQGFYATYTSMLSHAQCVETLTDLEGSLQSPFYPFNYTNNLLCTWLIQVPDEYILQLR
;
A
#
# COMPACT_ATOMS: atom_id res chain seq x y z
N MET A 1 -18.47 -0.83 12.14
CA MET A 1 -18.13 -2.12 11.52
C MET A 1 -16.67 -2.02 11.09
N PRO A 2 -15.71 -2.67 11.76
CA PRO A 2 -14.30 -2.41 11.45
C PRO A 2 -13.93 -3.21 10.20
N TRP A 3 -13.68 -2.47 9.14
CA TRP A 3 -13.25 -3.00 7.85
C TRP A 3 -11.78 -3.38 7.97
N PHE A 4 -11.47 -4.64 7.70
CA PHE A 4 -10.12 -5.18 7.67
C PHE A 4 -9.28 -4.38 6.67
N LYS A 5 -8.18 -3.78 7.15
CA LYS A 5 -7.24 -2.98 6.35
C LYS A 5 -6.02 -3.85 6.04
N ILE A 6 -5.68 -4.00 4.77
CA ILE A 6 -4.51 -4.80 4.34
C ILE A 6 -3.43 -3.85 3.80
N VAL A 7 -2.23 -3.96 4.41
CA VAL A 7 -1.20 -2.95 4.80
C VAL A 7 0.33 -3.28 4.80
N PHE A 8 0.96 -3.96 3.83
CA PHE A 8 2.30 -4.59 3.99
C PHE A 8 3.55 -3.73 3.69
N THR A 9 4.69 -3.99 4.36
CA THR A 9 5.97 -3.27 4.18
C THR A 9 7.17 -4.20 3.90
N CYS A 10 8.01 -3.77 2.94
CA CYS A 10 9.45 -4.05 2.74
C CYS A 10 9.95 -5.50 2.64
N CYS A 11 10.09 -5.97 1.41
CA CYS A 11 11.22 -6.71 0.80
C CYS A 11 10.79 -7.02 -0.66
N PRO A 12 11.70 -7.32 -1.59
CA PRO A 12 11.50 -7.04 -3.01
C PRO A 12 10.24 -7.73 -3.55
N SER A 13 9.27 -6.94 -3.97
CA SER A 13 8.05 -7.43 -4.62
C SER A 13 8.40 -7.81 -6.05
N PHE A 14 8.99 -8.99 -6.21
CA PHE A 14 9.25 -9.57 -7.52
C PHE A 14 7.95 -10.17 -8.04
N THR A 15 7.23 -9.38 -8.85
CA THR A 15 6.11 -9.87 -9.63
C THR A 15 6.63 -10.52 -10.91
N SER A 16 6.91 -11.82 -10.91
CA SER A 16 7.35 -12.50 -12.14
C SER A 16 6.16 -12.75 -13.06
N ILE A 17 6.28 -12.35 -14.32
CA ILE A 17 5.25 -12.54 -15.35
C ILE A 17 5.90 -13.22 -16.54
N ARG A 18 5.40 -14.39 -16.94
CA ARG A 18 5.75 -15.05 -18.19
C ARG A 18 4.51 -15.73 -18.77
N THR A 19 3.92 -15.07 -19.75
CA THR A 19 2.72 -15.51 -20.45
C THR A 19 2.96 -15.44 -21.96
N GLU A 20 2.02 -15.96 -22.77
CA GLU A 20 2.11 -15.83 -24.22
C GLU A 20 1.86 -14.38 -24.67
N CYS A 21 2.94 -13.61 -24.84
CA CYS A 21 2.85 -12.22 -25.27
C CYS A 21 2.09 -12.06 -26.60
N GLY A 22 1.05 -11.24 -26.58
CA GLY A 22 0.15 -11.01 -27.71
C GLY A 22 -1.24 -11.60 -27.51
N TYR A 23 -1.37 -12.62 -26.64
CA TYR A 23 -2.63 -13.33 -26.36
C TYR A 23 -2.97 -13.32 -24.88
N ASP A 24 -1.99 -13.66 -24.04
CA ASP A 24 -2.11 -13.71 -22.59
C ASP A 24 -1.44 -12.52 -21.92
N TYR A 25 -2.16 -11.82 -21.04
CA TYR A 25 -1.61 -10.67 -20.32
C TYR A 25 -2.36 -10.34 -19.02
N VAL A 26 -1.64 -9.71 -18.10
CA VAL A 26 -2.16 -9.13 -16.86
C VAL A 26 -2.37 -7.64 -17.07
N THR A 27 -3.56 -7.12 -16.78
CA THR A 27 -3.87 -5.69 -16.79
C THR A 27 -4.13 -5.21 -15.37
N VAL A 28 -3.60 -4.03 -15.04
CA VAL A 28 -3.73 -3.42 -13.71
C VAL A 28 -4.40 -2.05 -13.85
N TYR A 29 -5.42 -1.80 -13.03
CA TYR A 29 -6.20 -0.55 -13.00
C TYR A 29 -6.12 0.11 -11.63
N ASP A 30 -6.08 1.44 -11.63
CA ASP A 30 -6.04 2.30 -10.44
C ASP A 30 -7.44 2.59 -9.88
N GLY A 31 -8.07 1.55 -9.32
CA GLY A 31 -9.41 1.65 -8.78
C GLY A 31 -10.05 0.30 -8.53
N SER A 32 -11.37 0.28 -8.44
CA SER A 32 -12.14 -0.92 -8.08
C SER A 32 -12.74 -1.68 -9.27
N GLY A 33 -12.33 -1.38 -10.51
CA GLY A 33 -12.85 -2.04 -11.71
C GLY A 33 -12.19 -1.60 -13.01
N VAL A 34 -12.63 -2.17 -14.13
CA VAL A 34 -12.09 -1.92 -15.49
C VAL A 34 -12.38 -0.53 -16.06
N LEU A 35 -13.27 0.25 -15.42
CA LEU A 35 -13.60 1.61 -15.84
C LEU A 35 -12.62 2.66 -15.27
N PHE A 36 -11.71 2.25 -14.38
CA PHE A 36 -10.73 3.12 -13.76
C PHE A 36 -9.46 3.22 -14.63
N PRO A 37 -8.58 4.22 -14.40
CA PRO A 37 -7.36 4.39 -15.20
C PRO A 37 -6.48 3.14 -15.21
N GLN A 38 -6.05 2.70 -16.40
CA GLN A 38 -5.13 1.57 -16.54
C GLN A 38 -3.71 2.01 -16.18
N LEU A 39 -3.09 1.34 -15.20
CA LEU A 39 -1.70 1.55 -14.79
C LEU A 39 -0.71 0.83 -15.71
N GLY A 40 -1.13 -0.29 -16.32
CA GLY A 40 -0.31 -1.03 -17.27
C GLY A 40 -0.92 -2.36 -17.68
N TRP A 41 -0.34 -2.95 -18.72
CA TRP A 41 -0.61 -4.31 -19.17
C TRP A 41 0.73 -5.03 -19.42
N PHE A 42 0.83 -6.29 -18.98
CA PHE A 42 2.09 -7.01 -18.89
C PHE A 42 1.91 -8.47 -19.34
N CYS A 43 2.81 -8.96 -20.17
CA CYS A 43 2.88 -10.38 -20.56
C CYS A 43 4.24 -11.02 -20.27
N TYR A 44 5.30 -10.20 -20.13
CA TYR A 44 6.64 -10.69 -19.84
C TYR A 44 7.40 -9.71 -18.96
N GLN A 45 7.73 -10.16 -17.75
CA GLN A 45 8.45 -9.39 -16.73
C GLN A 45 9.25 -10.35 -15.81
N PRO A 46 10.39 -10.90 -16.26
CA PRO A 46 11.13 -11.92 -15.52
C PRO A 46 11.81 -11.36 -14.26
N ASP A 47 12.22 -10.09 -14.30
CA ASP A 47 12.92 -9.41 -13.19
C ASP A 47 11.97 -8.72 -12.20
N GLY A 48 10.66 -8.83 -12.41
CA GLY A 48 9.66 -8.15 -11.58
C GLY A 48 9.23 -6.78 -12.11
N ILE A 49 8.05 -6.33 -11.68
CA ILE A 49 7.59 -4.95 -11.82
C ILE A 49 6.87 -4.50 -10.55
N VAL A 50 7.03 -3.22 -10.22
CA VAL A 50 6.30 -2.55 -9.14
C VAL A 50 5.28 -1.61 -9.76
N VAL A 51 4.01 -1.84 -9.47
CA VAL A 51 2.89 -0.98 -9.86
C VAL A 51 2.30 -0.34 -8.62
N ARG A 52 2.06 0.98 -8.65
CA ARG A 52 1.53 1.75 -7.50
C ARG A 52 0.20 2.37 -7.86
N SER A 53 -0.82 2.11 -7.05
CA SER A 53 -2.11 2.82 -7.12
C SER A 53 -1.98 4.22 -6.55
N THR A 54 -2.84 5.13 -6.98
CA THR A 54 -3.03 6.45 -6.34
C THR A 54 -4.04 6.39 -5.19
N SER A 55 -4.85 5.32 -5.14
CA SER A 55 -5.88 5.09 -4.12
C SER A 55 -5.63 3.81 -3.30
N ASN A 56 -6.56 3.51 -2.39
CA ASN A 56 -6.58 2.27 -1.61
C ASN A 56 -7.20 1.07 -2.36
N THR A 57 -7.40 1.19 -3.67
CA THR A 57 -7.98 0.14 -4.51
C THR A 57 -7.15 -0.06 -5.77
N MET A 58 -6.97 -1.33 -6.15
CA MET A 58 -6.35 -1.74 -7.40
C MET A 58 -7.17 -2.92 -7.93
N TYR A 59 -7.46 -2.90 -9.23
CA TYR A 59 -8.18 -3.97 -9.90
C TYR A 59 -7.25 -4.66 -10.88
N VAL A 60 -7.12 -5.98 -10.79
CA VAL A 60 -6.18 -6.77 -11.59
C VAL A 60 -6.97 -7.81 -12.38
N THR A 61 -6.75 -7.87 -13.68
CA THR A 61 -7.37 -8.86 -14.56
C THR A 61 -6.30 -9.65 -15.30
N PHE A 62 -6.45 -10.96 -15.36
CA PHE A 62 -5.67 -11.81 -16.25
C PHE A 62 -6.58 -12.26 -17.42
N SER A 63 -6.14 -12.00 -18.64
CA SER A 63 -6.80 -12.45 -19.86
C SER A 63 -5.91 -13.49 -20.53
N SER A 64 -6.53 -14.58 -20.99
CA SER A 64 -5.86 -15.64 -21.74
C SER A 64 -6.77 -16.16 -22.84
N ASP A 65 -6.20 -16.71 -23.90
CA ASP A 65 -6.95 -17.31 -25.00
C ASP A 65 -7.12 -18.84 -24.83
N SER A 66 -7.44 -19.57 -25.91
CA SER A 66 -7.67 -21.02 -25.84
C SER A 66 -6.45 -21.88 -26.18
N MET A 67 -5.31 -21.27 -26.51
CA MET A 67 -4.10 -21.94 -26.96
C MET A 67 -2.89 -21.52 -26.09
N VAL A 68 -1.77 -22.24 -26.26
CA VAL A 68 -0.41 -21.94 -25.75
C VAL A 68 -0.34 -21.28 -24.35
N THR A 69 0.12 -22.04 -23.36
CA THR A 69 0.33 -21.55 -21.99
C THR A 69 1.81 -21.44 -21.63
N ASP A 70 2.17 -20.56 -20.70
CA ASP A 70 3.50 -20.46 -20.08
C ASP A 70 3.39 -20.47 -18.53
N GLN A 71 4.46 -20.14 -17.82
CA GLN A 71 4.58 -20.21 -16.35
C GLN A 71 3.50 -19.42 -15.61
N GLY A 72 2.91 -18.40 -16.24
CA GLY A 72 1.88 -17.55 -15.68
C GLY A 72 2.48 -16.33 -14.97
N PHE A 73 1.80 -15.87 -13.93
CA PHE A 73 2.28 -14.75 -13.12
C PHE A 73 2.21 -15.06 -11.63
N TYR A 74 3.17 -14.52 -10.89
CA TYR A 74 3.17 -14.48 -9.45
C TYR A 74 3.31 -13.03 -9.01
N ALA A 75 2.43 -12.55 -8.15
CA ALA A 75 2.47 -11.19 -7.64
C ALA A 75 2.31 -11.20 -6.12
N THR A 76 3.03 -10.30 -5.46
CA THR A 76 2.78 -9.94 -4.07
C THR A 76 2.24 -8.53 -4.03
N TYR A 77 1.26 -8.27 -3.17
CA TYR A 77 0.76 -6.93 -2.94
C TYR A 77 1.22 -6.45 -1.58
N THR A 78 1.64 -5.20 -1.56
CA THR A 78 1.99 -4.48 -0.36
C THR A 78 1.23 -3.19 -0.32
N SER A 79 1.08 -2.62 0.86
CA SER A 79 0.14 -1.55 1.05
C SER A 79 0.82 -0.51 1.93
N MET A 80 0.59 0.77 1.65
CA MET A 80 1.29 1.88 2.30
C MET A 80 0.29 2.91 2.81
N LEU A 81 0.55 3.48 3.99
CA LEU A 81 -0.14 4.69 4.43
C LEU A 81 0.28 5.83 3.49
N SER A 82 -0.61 6.21 2.56
CA SER A 82 -0.41 7.38 1.70
C SER A 82 -0.46 8.69 2.49
N HIS A 83 -1.18 8.66 3.63
CA HIS A 83 -1.15 9.66 4.68
C HIS A 83 -1.22 8.89 6.01
N ALA A 84 -0.21 9.00 6.87
CA ALA A 84 -0.40 8.57 8.25
C ALA A 84 -1.42 9.51 8.87
N GLN A 85 -2.60 9.00 9.17
CA GLN A 85 -3.52 9.66 10.10
C GLN A 85 -2.97 9.41 11.51
N CYS A 86 -1.91 10.12 11.85
CA CYS A 86 -1.34 10.21 13.20
C CYS A 86 -1.90 11.48 13.86
N VAL A 87 -3.22 11.69 13.70
CA VAL A 87 -3.97 12.70 14.45
C VAL A 87 -4.48 12.02 15.70
N GLU A 88 -3.83 12.30 16.83
CA GLU A 88 -4.10 11.63 18.10
C GLU A 88 -4.24 12.66 19.21
N THR A 89 -5.24 12.47 20.07
CA THR A 89 -5.38 13.22 21.31
C THR A 89 -4.95 12.34 22.46
N LEU A 90 -3.86 12.72 23.13
CA LEU A 90 -3.34 12.05 24.31
C LEU A 90 -3.89 12.74 25.55
N THR A 91 -4.64 12.02 26.36
CA THR A 91 -5.26 12.54 27.59
C THR A 91 -4.60 12.04 28.87
N ASP A 92 -3.69 11.07 28.75
CA ASP A 92 -3.01 10.49 29.89
C ASP A 92 -1.97 11.47 30.46
N LEU A 93 -1.75 11.41 31.78
CA LEU A 93 -0.78 12.27 32.48
C LEU A 93 0.67 12.00 32.05
N GLU A 94 0.95 10.78 31.55
CA GLU A 94 2.25 10.38 31.04
C GLU A 94 2.06 9.51 29.78
N GLY A 95 3.03 9.59 28.85
CA GLY A 95 2.98 8.82 27.60
C GLY A 95 4.21 9.06 26.74
N SER A 96 4.24 8.41 25.57
CA SER A 96 5.33 8.57 24.60
C SER A 96 4.76 8.89 23.22
N LEU A 97 5.42 9.83 22.53
CA LEU A 97 5.16 10.15 21.13
C LEU A 97 6.14 9.40 20.24
N GLN A 98 5.65 8.74 19.20
CA GLN A 98 6.49 8.04 18.24
C GLN A 98 6.05 8.36 16.82
N SER A 99 7.03 8.46 15.92
CA SER A 99 6.75 8.54 14.50
C SER A 99 6.05 7.26 14.02
N PRO A 100 5.17 7.33 13.01
CA PRO A 100 4.63 6.13 12.38
C PRO A 100 5.75 5.16 11.99
N PHE A 101 5.56 3.89 12.34
CA PHE A 101 6.49 2.80 12.09
C PHE A 101 7.79 2.77 12.89
N TYR A 102 7.99 3.63 13.91
CA TYR A 102 9.17 3.52 14.80
C TYR A 102 9.34 2.08 15.33
N PRO A 103 10.56 1.50 15.35
CA PRO A 103 11.88 2.10 15.04
C PRO A 103 12.27 2.09 13.56
N PHE A 104 11.36 1.70 12.65
CA PHE A 104 11.60 1.73 11.21
C PHE A 104 11.39 3.13 10.60
N ASN A 105 11.79 3.27 9.34
CA ASN A 105 11.63 4.51 8.60
C ASN A 105 10.15 4.86 8.39
N TYR A 106 9.80 6.09 8.70
CA TYR A 106 8.53 6.70 8.33
C TYR A 106 8.43 6.88 6.80
N THR A 107 7.22 7.02 6.26
CA THR A 107 7.00 7.26 4.82
C THR A 107 7.15 8.74 4.45
N ASN A 108 7.42 9.05 3.18
CA ASN A 108 7.46 10.43 2.72
C ASN A 108 6.06 11.08 2.76
N ASN A 109 6.02 12.42 2.87
CA ASN A 109 4.79 13.22 2.84
C ASN A 109 3.80 12.95 3.99
N LEU A 110 4.33 12.64 5.18
CA LEU A 110 3.52 12.48 6.39
C LEU A 110 3.22 13.81 7.07
N LEU A 111 1.99 13.98 7.51
CA LEU A 111 1.55 15.05 8.41
C LEU A 111 0.96 14.43 9.67
N CYS A 112 1.75 14.37 10.74
CA CYS A 112 1.32 13.91 12.05
C CYS A 112 0.96 15.08 12.96
N THR A 113 -0.05 14.91 13.80
CA THR A 113 -0.48 15.92 14.76
C THR A 113 -0.88 15.25 16.06
N TRP A 114 -0.13 15.54 17.12
CA TRP A 114 -0.45 15.06 18.46
C TRP A 114 -0.96 16.23 19.30
N LEU A 115 -2.15 16.09 19.85
CA LEU A 115 -2.73 17.00 20.82
C LEU A 115 -2.61 16.37 22.21
N ILE A 116 -1.78 16.92 23.08
CA ILE A 116 -1.72 16.46 24.47
C ILE A 116 -2.63 17.35 25.31
N GLN A 117 -3.62 16.76 25.98
CA GLN A 117 -4.60 17.44 26.81
C GLN A 117 -4.65 16.82 28.20
N VAL A 118 -4.08 17.52 29.18
CA VAL A 118 -4.15 17.17 30.60
C VAL A 118 -5.09 18.14 31.34
N PRO A 119 -5.64 17.76 32.50
CA PRO A 119 -6.42 18.69 33.34
C PRO A 119 -5.65 19.97 33.67
N ASP A 120 -6.39 21.06 33.94
CA ASP A 120 -5.84 22.42 34.11
C ASP A 120 -4.84 22.55 35.29
N GLU A 121 -4.80 21.57 36.19
CA GLU A 121 -3.86 21.50 37.32
C GLU A 121 -2.45 21.03 36.93
N TYR A 122 -2.23 20.58 35.69
CA TYR A 122 -0.98 20.00 35.23
C TYR A 122 -0.28 20.85 34.17
N ILE A 123 1.07 20.80 34.16
CA ILE A 123 1.91 21.43 33.14
C ILE A 123 2.57 20.32 32.32
N LEU A 124 2.53 20.47 31.00
CA LEU A 124 3.17 19.53 30.08
C LEU A 124 4.69 19.74 30.00
N GLN A 125 5.44 18.65 30.13
CA GLN A 125 6.88 18.61 29.92
C GLN A 125 7.21 17.50 28.91
N LEU A 126 7.85 17.87 27.79
CA LEU A 126 8.50 16.92 26.90
C LEU A 126 9.97 16.73 27.31
N ARG A 127 10.50 15.52 27.13
CA ARG A 127 11.89 15.17 27.42
C ARG A 127 12.58 14.65 26.17
#